data_AF-A0A920SCZ6-F1
#
_entry.id   AF-A0A920SCZ6-F1
#
_cell.length_a   1.000
_cell.length_b   1.000
_cell.length_c   1.000
_cell.angle_alpha   90.00
_cell.angle_beta   90.00
_cell.angle_gamma   90.00
#
_symmetry.space_group_name_H-M   'P 1'
#
loop_
_entity.id
_entity.type
_entity.pdbx_description
1 polymer ?
#
loop_
_entity_poly.entity_id
_entity_poly.type
_entity_poly.pdbx_seq_one_letter_code
_entity_poly.pdbx_strand_id
1 'polypeptide(L)'
;MDNDIELIAHLMRRAGFGANREQIEAYSDAGYQDTVDFLLNPGKEERKDDHLIRRFHPQLSGMMGPNAPGQKWLYRMGTTSAPLQEKITLFWHSIFATGYAKVIHGKALSDQTRMFRKFGMGNFENLLIQLPKTQQ
;
A
#
# COMPACT_ATOMS: atom_id res chain seq x y z
N MET A 1 28.09 -7.58 -7.19
CA MET A 1 27.89 -6.13 -6.98
C MET A 1 26.96 -5.57 -8.04
N ASP A 2 27.37 -5.33 -9.29
CA ASP A 2 26.44 -4.74 -10.30
C ASP A 2 25.21 -5.61 -10.61
N ASN A 3 25.37 -6.93 -10.69
CA ASN A 3 24.25 -7.85 -10.95
C ASN A 3 23.23 -7.90 -9.78
N ASP A 4 23.69 -7.66 -8.55
CA ASP A 4 22.83 -7.65 -7.36
C ASP A 4 21.96 -6.39 -7.32
N ILE A 5 22.54 -5.24 -7.71
CA ILE A 5 21.83 -3.97 -7.86
C ILE A 5 20.71 -4.09 -8.90
N GLU A 6 20.99 -4.69 -10.07
CA GLU A 6 19.98 -4.88 -11.11
C GLU A 6 18.83 -5.79 -10.65
N LEU A 7 19.17 -6.88 -9.96
CA LEU A 7 18.21 -7.84 -9.41
C LEU A 7 17.31 -7.19 -8.35
N ILE A 8 17.88 -6.47 -7.39
CA ILE A 8 17.13 -5.74 -6.36
C ILE A 8 16.26 -4.65 -6.99
N ALA A 9 16.80 -3.90 -7.96
CA ALA A 9 16.02 -2.89 -8.66
C ALA A 9 14.81 -3.53 -9.39
N HIS A 10 15.00 -4.71 -9.99
CA HIS A 10 13.91 -5.48 -10.59
C HIS A 10 12.88 -5.92 -9.53
N LEU A 11 13.34 -6.49 -8.42
CA LEU A 11 12.49 -6.88 -7.30
C LEU A 11 11.65 -5.69 -6.82
N MET A 12 12.24 -4.52 -6.56
CA MET A 12 11.52 -3.35 -6.06
C MET A 12 10.49 -2.80 -7.05
N ARG A 13 10.72 -2.93 -8.37
CA ARG A 13 9.70 -2.61 -9.39
C ARG A 13 8.54 -3.61 -9.38
N ARG A 14 8.78 -4.89 -9.08
CA ARG A 14 7.77 -5.96 -9.08
C ARG A 14 7.03 -6.10 -7.76
N ALA A 15 7.71 -5.94 -6.63
CA ALA A 15 7.17 -6.07 -5.28
C ALA A 15 6.79 -4.72 -4.64
N GLY A 16 7.14 -3.58 -5.24
CA GLY A 16 6.76 -2.26 -4.75
C GLY A 16 6.41 -1.29 -5.86
N PHE A 17 6.63 0.01 -5.63
CA PHE A 17 6.45 1.07 -6.62
C PHE A 17 7.80 1.57 -7.18
N GLY A 18 8.85 0.74 -7.05
CA GLY A 18 10.24 1.14 -7.28
C GLY A 18 10.94 1.57 -5.98
N ALA A 19 12.20 1.95 -6.12
CA ALA A 19 13.07 2.45 -5.06
C ALA A 19 14.08 3.41 -5.68
N ASN A 20 14.58 4.37 -4.90
CA ASN A 20 15.66 5.25 -5.36
C ASN A 20 17.03 4.51 -5.31
N ARG A 21 18.08 5.14 -5.85
CA ARG A 21 19.40 4.51 -5.93
C ARG A 21 19.96 4.12 -4.56
N GLU A 22 19.88 5.02 -3.59
CA GLU A 22 20.36 4.80 -2.22
C GLU A 22 19.66 3.62 -1.55
N GLN A 23 18.34 3.49 -1.73
CA GLN A 23 17.55 2.36 -1.24
C GLN A 23 17.95 1.06 -1.93
N ILE A 24 18.15 1.06 -3.25
CA ILE A 24 18.57 -0.14 -4.00
C ILE A 24 19.93 -0.61 -3.51
N GLU A 25 20.89 0.30 -3.30
CA GLU A 25 22.20 -0.03 -2.74
C GLU A 25 22.07 -0.61 -1.33
N ALA A 26 21.29 0.02 -0.45
CA ALA A 26 21.06 -0.50 0.90
C ALA A 26 20.42 -1.91 0.92
N TYR A 27 19.43 -2.17 0.05
CA TYR A 27 18.81 -3.49 -0.09
C TYR A 27 19.77 -4.52 -0.72
N SER A 28 20.62 -4.08 -1.67
CA SER A 28 21.65 -4.93 -2.25
C SER A 28 22.69 -5.33 -1.20
N ASP A 29 23.09 -4.41 -0.32
CA ASP A 29 24.02 -4.67 0.78
C ASP A 29 23.43 -5.59 1.85
N ALA A 30 22.13 -5.46 2.13
CA ALA A 30 21.39 -6.38 3.00
C ALA A 30 21.29 -7.79 2.41
N GLY A 31 21.34 -7.93 1.08
CA GLY A 31 21.20 -9.18 0.37
C GLY A 31 19.76 -9.48 -0.05
N TYR A 32 19.63 -10.31 -1.08
CA TYR A 32 18.35 -10.60 -1.73
C TYR A 32 17.33 -11.24 -0.79
N GLN A 33 17.75 -12.27 -0.05
CA GLN A 33 16.83 -13.04 0.80
C GLN A 33 16.30 -12.19 1.96
N ASP A 34 17.17 -11.42 2.61
CA ASP A 34 16.80 -10.51 3.69
C ASP A 34 15.86 -9.40 3.19
N THR A 35 16.08 -8.91 1.96
CA THR A 35 15.16 -7.95 1.32
C THR A 35 13.79 -8.57 1.05
N VAL A 36 13.72 -9.82 0.58
CA VAL A 36 12.45 -10.53 0.37
C VAL A 36 11.72 -10.73 1.70
N ASP A 37 12.43 -11.17 2.72
CA ASP A 37 11.85 -11.42 4.04
C ASP A 37 11.35 -10.11 4.68
N PHE A 38 12.07 -9.01 4.51
CA PHE A 38 11.62 -7.66 4.88
C PHE A 38 10.35 -7.25 4.13
N LEU A 39 10.26 -7.47 2.82
CA LEU A 39 9.07 -7.11 2.02
C LEU A 39 7.84 -7.90 2.45
N LEU A 40 8.00 -9.18 2.79
CA LEU A 40 6.93 -10.05 3.27
C LEU A 40 6.53 -9.71 4.72
N ASN A 41 7.50 -9.32 5.55
CA ASN A 41 7.33 -9.08 6.99
C ASN A 41 7.93 -7.73 7.41
N PRO A 42 7.35 -6.59 6.99
CA PRO A 42 7.92 -5.26 7.22
C PRO A 42 7.87 -4.77 8.68
N GLY A 43 7.44 -5.62 9.62
CA GLY A 43 7.28 -5.27 11.02
C GLY A 43 6.26 -4.15 11.25
N LYS A 44 6.64 -3.14 12.03
CA LYS A 44 5.80 -1.96 12.26
C LYS A 44 5.91 -1.03 11.05
N GLU A 45 4.79 -0.74 10.40
CA GLU A 45 4.76 0.22 9.30
C GLU A 45 5.26 1.59 9.78
N GLU A 46 6.32 2.08 9.13
CA GLU A 46 6.77 3.45 9.20
C GLU A 46 6.27 4.17 7.95
N ARG A 47 5.61 5.30 8.15
CA ARG A 47 5.15 6.15 7.06
C ARG A 47 5.28 7.60 7.47
N LYS A 48 5.40 8.49 6.49
CA LYS A 48 5.32 9.92 6.79
C LYS A 48 3.99 10.24 7.48
N ASP A 49 4.07 11.12 8.47
CA ASP A 49 2.93 11.52 9.26
C ASP A 49 1.83 12.15 8.39
N ASP A 50 0.59 11.89 8.78
CA ASP A 50 -0.59 12.55 8.21
C ASP A 50 -0.65 14.03 8.57
N HIS A 51 0.14 14.53 9.54
CA HIS A 51 0.20 15.96 9.87
C HIS A 51 0.46 16.85 8.66
N LEU A 52 1.30 16.41 7.71
CA LEU A 52 1.56 17.15 6.48
C LEU A 52 0.32 17.23 5.58
N ILE A 53 -0.39 16.11 5.39
CA ILE A 53 -1.66 16.11 4.66
C ILE A 53 -2.71 16.95 5.40
N ARG A 54 -2.81 16.82 6.72
CA ARG A 54 -3.77 17.60 7.53
C ARG A 54 -3.56 19.10 7.37
N ARG A 55 -2.31 19.55 7.37
CA ARG A 55 -1.94 20.97 7.29
C ARG A 55 -2.10 21.54 5.89
N PHE A 56 -1.56 20.86 4.87
CA PHE A 56 -1.47 21.41 3.51
C PHE A 56 -2.60 20.96 2.59
N HIS A 57 -3.25 19.85 2.93
CA HIS A 57 -4.31 19.23 2.12
C HIS A 57 -5.50 18.76 2.99
N PRO A 58 -6.17 19.69 3.71
CA PRO A 58 -7.22 19.34 4.67
C PRO A 58 -8.38 18.56 4.06
N GLN A 59 -8.70 18.82 2.78
CA GLN A 59 -9.71 18.08 2.01
C GLN A 59 -9.35 16.60 1.86
N LEU A 60 -8.07 16.28 1.61
CA LEU A 60 -7.58 14.90 1.52
C LEU A 60 -7.58 14.22 2.89
N SER A 61 -7.16 14.95 3.92
CA SER A 61 -7.19 14.44 5.30
C SER A 61 -8.60 14.05 5.72
N GLY A 62 -9.57 14.94 5.47
CA GLY A 62 -10.99 14.76 5.75
C GLY A 62 -11.70 13.82 4.77
N MET A 63 -11.01 13.32 3.73
CA MET A 63 -11.61 12.52 2.66
C MET A 63 -12.83 13.22 2.03
N MET A 64 -12.77 14.55 1.97
CA MET A 64 -13.83 15.39 1.44
C MET A 64 -13.62 15.58 -0.06
N GLY A 65 -14.55 15.05 -0.84
CA GLY A 65 -14.53 15.10 -2.30
C GLY A 65 -14.31 13.74 -2.95
N PRO A 66 -14.69 13.59 -4.22
CA PRO A 66 -14.78 12.30 -4.89
C PRO A 66 -13.42 11.58 -4.98
N ASN A 67 -12.35 12.33 -5.17
CA ASN A 67 -11.00 11.76 -5.37
C ASN A 67 -10.16 11.74 -4.09
N ALA A 68 -10.64 12.35 -3.00
CA ALA A 68 -9.85 12.56 -1.80
C ALA A 68 -9.35 11.26 -1.12
N PRO A 69 -10.16 10.18 -1.02
CA PRO A 69 -9.67 8.90 -0.49
C PRO A 69 -8.52 8.29 -1.31
N GLY A 70 -8.64 8.32 -2.65
CA GLY A 70 -7.62 7.79 -3.55
C GLY A 70 -6.33 8.59 -3.47
N GLN A 71 -6.42 9.92 -3.43
CA GLN A 71 -5.26 10.81 -3.29
C GLN A 71 -4.55 10.63 -1.93
N LYS A 72 -5.31 10.48 -0.84
CA LYS A 72 -4.73 10.15 0.47
C LYS A 72 -4.01 8.79 0.45
N TRP A 73 -4.56 7.81 -0.24
CA TRP A 73 -3.93 6.50 -0.38
C TRP A 73 -2.64 6.56 -1.22
N LEU A 74 -2.64 7.32 -2.32
CA LEU A 74 -1.43 7.55 -3.14
C LEU A 74 -0.28 8.15 -2.33
N TYR A 75 -0.55 9.14 -1.46
CA TYR A 75 0.47 9.66 -0.55
C TYR A 75 1.05 8.57 0.35
N ARG A 76 0.19 7.67 0.86
CA ARG A 76 0.67 6.56 1.69
C ARG A 76 1.51 5.56 0.89
N MET A 77 1.14 5.23 -0.34
CA MET A 77 1.96 4.38 -1.23
C MET A 77 3.36 4.96 -1.47
N GLY A 78 3.47 6.28 -1.59
CA GLY A 78 4.76 6.94 -1.81
C GLY A 78 5.60 7.19 -0.55
N THR A 79 5.09 6.86 0.64
CA THR A 79 5.74 7.21 1.92
C THR A 79 5.86 6.07 2.91
N THR A 80 5.27 4.90 2.61
CA THR A 80 5.26 3.72 3.47
C THR A 80 6.58 2.93 3.37
N SER A 81 6.97 2.31 4.49
CA SER A 81 8.03 1.29 4.54
C SER A 81 7.56 -0.10 4.12
N ALA A 82 6.25 -0.30 3.90
CA ALA A 82 5.63 -1.58 3.52
C ALA A 82 5.04 -1.55 2.09
N PRO A 83 5.86 -1.35 1.04
CA PRO A 83 5.36 -1.12 -0.32
C PRO A 83 4.63 -2.33 -0.91
N LEU A 84 5.07 -3.56 -0.58
CA LEU A 84 4.42 -4.79 -1.05
C LEU A 84 2.99 -4.91 -0.53
N GLN A 85 2.77 -4.59 0.74
CA GLN A 85 1.44 -4.63 1.35
C GLN A 85 0.48 -3.68 0.63
N GLU A 86 0.91 -2.46 0.30
CA GLU A 86 0.09 -1.52 -0.46
C GLU A 86 -0.13 -1.95 -1.91
N LYS A 87 0.87 -2.56 -2.54
CA LYS A 87 0.74 -3.11 -3.89
C LYS A 87 -0.27 -4.24 -3.98
N ILE A 88 -0.25 -5.16 -3.02
CA ILE A 88 -1.25 -6.24 -2.90
C ILE A 88 -2.63 -5.66 -2.58
N THR A 89 -2.70 -4.63 -1.73
CA THR A 89 -3.95 -3.91 -1.48
C THR A 89 -4.54 -3.32 -2.77
N LEU A 90 -3.69 -2.73 -3.63
CA LEU A 90 -4.09 -2.18 -4.93
C LEU A 90 -4.54 -3.27 -5.92
N PHE A 91 -3.84 -4.41 -5.94
CA PHE A 91 -4.22 -5.58 -6.72
C PHE A 91 -5.64 -6.05 -6.36
N TRP A 92 -5.91 -6.29 -5.07
CA TRP A 92 -7.23 -6.73 -4.62
C TRP A 92 -8.31 -5.67 -4.84
N HIS A 93 -7.98 -4.39 -4.66
CA HIS A 93 -8.90 -3.30 -4.97
C HIS A 93 -9.32 -3.30 -6.44
N SER A 94 -8.41 -3.65 -7.36
CA SER A 94 -8.71 -3.70 -8.80
C SER A 94 -9.62 -4.87 -9.18
N ILE A 95 -9.59 -5.97 -8.42
CA ILE A 95 -10.41 -7.16 -8.64
C ILE A 95 -11.80 -7.01 -8.00
N PHE A 96 -11.85 -6.55 -6.75
CA PHE A 96 -13.07 -6.43 -5.96
C PHE A 96 -13.54 -4.97 -5.86
N ALA A 97 -13.29 -4.19 -6.91
CA ALA A 97 -13.62 -2.77 -6.97
C ALA A 97 -15.11 -2.58 -6.69
N THR A 98 -15.42 -1.95 -5.55
CA THR A 98 -16.79 -1.53 -5.25
C THR A 98 -17.09 -0.26 -6.04
N GLY A 99 -18.19 -0.28 -6.79
CA GLY A 99 -18.56 0.85 -7.65
C GLY A 99 -18.76 2.14 -6.86
N TYR A 100 -17.94 3.15 -7.16
CA TYR A 100 -17.96 4.48 -6.53
C TYR A 100 -19.33 5.18 -6.64
N ALA A 101 -20.11 4.85 -7.68
CA ALA A 101 -21.35 5.54 -8.04
C ALA A 101 -22.50 5.48 -7.02
N LYS A 102 -22.39 4.68 -5.95
CA LYS A 102 -23.42 4.58 -4.89
C LYS A 102 -22.97 5.03 -3.50
N VAL A 103 -21.71 5.44 -3.33
CA VAL A 103 -21.15 5.67 -2.00
C VAL A 103 -20.91 7.16 -1.78
N ILE A 104 -21.88 7.83 -1.16
CA ILE A 104 -21.78 9.22 -0.69
C ILE A 104 -20.69 9.35 0.41
N HIS A 105 -20.20 8.21 0.93
CA HIS A 105 -19.28 8.14 2.06
C HIS A 105 -17.95 7.47 1.69
N GLY A 106 -16.89 8.28 1.50
CA GLY A 106 -15.50 7.78 1.32
C GLY A 106 -14.99 6.87 2.45
N LYS A 107 -15.72 6.79 3.57
CA LYS A 107 -15.48 5.85 4.67
C LYS A 107 -15.54 4.37 4.22
N ALA A 108 -16.53 3.97 3.43
CA ALA A 108 -16.66 2.55 3.04
C ALA A 108 -15.48 2.11 2.15
N LEU A 109 -15.06 2.97 1.22
CA LEU A 109 -13.86 2.74 0.41
C LEU A 109 -12.60 2.64 1.30
N SER A 110 -12.44 3.57 2.25
CA SER A 110 -11.31 3.53 3.18
C SER A 110 -11.31 2.28 4.07
N ASP A 111 -12.48 1.79 4.47
CA ASP A 111 -12.62 0.58 5.28
C ASP A 111 -12.33 -0.68 4.44
N GLN A 112 -12.77 -0.72 3.18
CA GLN A 112 -12.42 -1.78 2.24
C GLN A 112 -10.90 -1.84 1.98
N THR A 113 -10.27 -0.70 1.71
CA THR A 113 -8.80 -0.63 1.55
C THR A 113 -8.08 -1.07 2.84
N ARG A 114 -8.59 -0.71 4.03
CA ARG A 114 -8.03 -1.16 5.31
C ARG A 114 -8.17 -2.68 5.49
N MET A 115 -9.29 -3.26 5.06
CA MET A 115 -9.51 -4.70 5.09
C MET A 115 -8.55 -5.44 4.15
N PHE A 116 -8.43 -5.00 2.89
CA PHE A 116 -7.48 -5.61 1.94
C PHE A 116 -6.04 -5.54 2.44
N ARG A 117 -5.65 -4.45 3.10
CA ARG A 117 -4.33 -4.33 3.70
C ARG A 117 -4.09 -5.32 4.83
N LYS A 118 -5.10 -5.54 5.66
CA LYS A 118 -5.00 -6.43 6.83
C LYS A 118 -4.99 -7.90 6.43
N PHE A 119 -5.78 -8.29 5.42
CA PHE A 119 -5.99 -9.70 5.06
C PHE A 119 -5.40 -10.10 3.70
N GLY A 120 -5.05 -9.15 2.85
CA GLY A 120 -4.66 -9.41 1.45
C GLY A 120 -3.32 -10.10 1.27
N MET A 121 -2.43 -10.01 2.26
CA MET A 121 -1.16 -10.76 2.32
C MET A 121 -1.33 -12.18 2.90
N GLY A 122 -2.52 -12.51 3.41
CA GLY A 122 -2.81 -13.78 4.08
C GLY A 122 -3.60 -14.75 3.21
N ASN A 123 -4.38 -15.62 3.87
CA ASN A 123 -5.20 -16.61 3.21
C ASN A 123 -6.38 -15.98 2.45
N PHE A 124 -6.58 -16.40 1.20
CA PHE A 124 -7.67 -15.95 0.32
C PHE A 124 -9.08 -16.22 0.87
N GLU A 125 -9.30 -17.35 1.54
CA GLU A 125 -10.56 -17.67 2.21
C GLU A 125 -10.91 -16.61 3.26
N ASN A 126 -9.94 -16.25 4.10
CA ASN A 126 -10.11 -15.19 5.11
C ASN A 126 -10.42 -13.84 4.44
N LEU A 127 -9.79 -13.53 3.32
CA LEU A 127 -10.09 -12.32 2.54
C LEU A 127 -11.56 -12.28 2.11
N LEU A 128 -12.06 -13.38 1.55
CA LEU A 128 -13.45 -13.50 1.09
C LEU A 128 -14.47 -13.44 2.22
N ILE A 129 -14.16 -13.99 3.39
CA ILE A 129 -15.02 -13.90 4.58
C ILE A 129 -15.13 -12.45 5.09
N GLN A 130 -14.08 -11.65 4.97
CA GLN A 130 -14.04 -10.28 5.48
C GLN A 130 -14.63 -9.26 4.49
N LEU A 131 -14.57 -9.53 3.18
CA LEU A 131 -15.02 -8.62 2.14
C LEU A 131 -16.48 -8.14 2.32
N PRO A 132 -17.49 -9.00 2.56
CA PRO A 132 -18.88 -8.58 2.73
C PRO A 132 -19.11 -7.64 3.91
N LYS A 133 -18.28 -7.73 4.97
CA LYS A 133 -18.41 -6.94 6.20
C LYS A 133 -18.05 -5.46 6.00
N THR A 134 -17.40 -5.12 4.88
CA THR A 134 -17.01 -3.75 4.53
C THR A 134 -18.01 -3.02 3.63
N GLN A 135 -19.05 -3.73 3.16
CA GLN A 135 -20.07 -3.22 2.24
C GLN A 135 -21.41 -2.90 2.91
N GLN A 136 -21.56 -3.18 4.21
CA GLN A 136 -22.71 -2.80 5.03
C GLN A 136 -22.50 -1.42 5.65
#